data_AF-A0AAW4WXE1-F1
#
_entry.id   AF-A0AAW4WXE1-F1
#
_cell.length_a   1.000
_cell.length_b   1.000
_cell.length_c   1.000
_cell.angle_alpha   90.00
_cell.angle_beta   90.00
_cell.angle_gamma   90.00
#
_symmetry.space_group_name_H-M   'P 1'
#
loop_
_entity.id
_entity.type
_entity.pdbx_description
1 polymer ?
#
loop_
_entity_poly.entity_id
_entity_poly.type
_entity_poly.pdbx_seq_one_letter_code
_entity_poly.pdbx_strand_id
1 'polypeptide(L)'
;MYNKRMSAIFIALFLTLLMVFGVFLTTSVLAVEPEYMDGNDKDLPSEVRALDSYKFDPVPEGTTTRSGITIDVYNTNRGQEFDWDSNRTIAYVFVKGGPGGNLYDYTPGANSGNGLHAPLAPSGDWYGLSHITFYFADEELTGELLITKQFDLNDVEGDVDFPASI
;
A
#
# COMPACT_ATOMS: atom_id res chain seq x y z
N MET A 1 14.84 -37.40 40.56
CA MET A 1 15.99 -37.49 39.63
C MET A 1 15.53 -37.02 38.25
N TYR A 2 16.01 -35.87 37.80
CA TYR A 2 15.67 -35.32 36.49
C TYR A 2 16.45 -36.09 35.42
N ASN A 3 15.74 -36.85 34.58
CA ASN A 3 16.37 -37.69 33.58
C ASN A 3 16.85 -36.80 32.43
N LYS A 4 18.17 -36.55 32.35
CA LYS A 4 18.80 -35.69 31.32
C LYS A 4 18.35 -36.04 29.89
N ARG A 5 18.03 -37.31 29.62
CA ARG A 5 17.49 -37.79 28.34
C ARG A 5 16.06 -37.32 28.06
N MET A 6 15.22 -37.20 29.09
CA MET A 6 13.84 -36.74 29.00
C MET A 6 13.79 -35.22 28.74
N SER A 7 14.70 -34.46 29.35
CA SER A 7 14.89 -33.03 29.10
C SER A 7 15.26 -32.71 27.65
N ALA A 8 16.18 -33.50 27.06
CA ALA A 8 16.65 -33.27 25.70
C ALA A 8 15.54 -33.48 24.67
N ILE A 9 14.66 -34.47 24.90
CA ILE A 9 13.53 -34.77 24.02
C ILE A 9 12.47 -33.66 24.09
N PHE A 10 12.16 -33.15 25.28
CA PHE A 10 11.22 -32.03 25.45
C PHE A 10 11.74 -30.74 24.80
N ILE A 11 13.04 -30.43 24.93
CA ILE A 11 13.66 -29.27 24.29
C ILE A 11 13.62 -29.41 22.76
N ALA A 12 13.94 -30.60 22.23
CA ALA A 12 13.88 -30.85 20.79
C ALA A 12 12.46 -30.70 20.23
N LEU A 13 11.45 -31.25 20.92
CA LEU A 13 10.05 -31.12 20.51
C LEU A 13 9.54 -29.67 20.55
N PHE A 14 9.93 -28.91 21.58
CA PHE A 14 9.58 -27.51 21.71
C PHE A 14 10.22 -26.66 20.60
N LEU A 15 11.50 -26.92 20.28
CA LEU A 15 12.20 -26.24 19.18
C LEU A 15 11.60 -26.57 17.81
N THR A 16 11.20 -27.83 17.57
CA THR A 16 10.52 -28.20 16.32
C THR A 16 9.14 -27.57 16.21
N LEU A 17 8.40 -27.43 17.31
CA LEU A 17 7.12 -26.74 17.33
C LEU A 17 7.27 -25.24 17.01
N LEU A 18 8.34 -24.62 17.50
CA LEU A 18 8.68 -23.21 17.22
C LEU A 18 9.07 -22.96 15.76
N MET A 19 9.64 -23.97 15.07
CA MET A 19 9.97 -23.88 13.63
C MET A 19 8.76 -24.11 12.72
N VAL A 20 7.79 -24.94 13.13
CA VAL A 20 6.56 -25.20 12.36
C VAL A 20 5.55 -24.05 12.50
N PHE A 21 5.53 -23.40 13.67
CA PHE A 21 4.86 -22.11 13.90
C PHE A 21 5.84 -20.96 13.68
N GLY A 22 6.44 -20.91 12.49
CA GLY A 22 7.21 -19.75 12.06
C GLY A 22 6.41 -18.48 12.33
N VAL A 23 6.91 -17.65 13.24
CA VAL A 23 6.30 -16.38 13.57
C VAL A 23 6.33 -15.55 12.29
N PHE A 24 5.17 -15.40 11.65
CA PHE A 24 4.97 -14.36 10.64
C PHE A 24 5.07 -13.02 11.37
N LEU A 25 6.29 -12.50 11.49
CA LEU A 25 6.50 -11.12 11.88
C LEU A 25 6.05 -10.27 10.71
N THR A 26 4.77 -9.91 10.67
CA THR A 26 4.28 -8.88 9.77
C THR A 26 4.90 -7.56 10.21
N THR A 27 5.79 -6.99 9.42
CA THR A 27 6.26 -5.62 9.62
C THR A 27 5.11 -4.70 9.28
N SER A 28 4.40 -4.18 10.28
CA SER A 28 3.45 -3.09 10.06
C SER A 28 4.26 -1.82 9.80
N VAL A 29 4.26 -1.36 8.55
CA VAL A 29 4.65 0.00 8.23
C VAL A 29 3.50 0.89 8.70
N LEU A 30 3.75 1.73 9.69
CA LEU A 30 2.79 2.78 10.05
C LEU A 30 2.83 3.87 8.98
N ALA A 31 1.67 4.43 8.65
CA ALA A 31 1.63 5.64 7.83
C ALA A 31 2.42 6.76 8.52
N VAL A 32 3.04 7.62 7.73
CA VAL A 32 3.41 8.96 8.19
C VAL A 32 2.14 9.70 8.63
N GLU A 33 2.27 10.69 9.53
CA GLU A 33 1.14 11.56 9.86
C GLU A 33 0.46 12.06 8.57
N PRO A 34 -0.87 11.96 8.45
CA PRO A 34 -1.54 12.24 7.20
C PRO A 34 -1.41 13.71 6.82
N GLU A 35 -1.16 13.97 5.54
CA GLU A 35 -1.21 15.31 4.99
C GLU A 35 -2.66 15.67 4.66
N TYR A 36 -3.12 16.84 5.09
CA TYR A 36 -4.44 17.35 4.68
C TYR A 36 -4.38 17.86 3.24
N MET A 37 -5.26 17.33 2.40
CA MET A 37 -5.43 17.75 1.01
C MET A 37 -6.78 18.44 0.83
N ASP A 38 -6.77 19.63 0.25
CA ASP A 38 -7.99 20.35 -0.08
C ASP A 38 -8.69 19.72 -1.30
N GLY A 39 -10.02 19.62 -1.27
CA GLY A 39 -10.78 19.04 -2.38
C GLY A 39 -10.75 17.51 -2.45
N ASN A 40 -10.77 16.97 -3.68
CA ASN A 40 -10.97 15.54 -3.96
C ASN A 40 -9.75 14.89 -4.64
N ASP A 41 -9.86 13.61 -5.04
CA ASP A 41 -8.79 12.85 -5.70
C ASP A 41 -8.14 13.60 -6.88
N LYS A 42 -8.95 14.35 -7.65
CA LYS A 42 -8.49 15.12 -8.82
C LYS A 42 -7.55 16.29 -8.46
N ASP A 43 -7.58 16.71 -7.20
CA ASP A 43 -6.85 17.86 -6.66
C ASP A 43 -5.55 17.44 -5.96
N LEU A 44 -5.28 16.13 -5.84
CA LEU A 44 -4.03 15.58 -5.31
C LEU A 44 -2.81 15.90 -6.22
N PRO A 45 -1.57 15.78 -5.70
CA PRO A 45 -0.36 15.93 -6.50
C PRO A 45 -0.39 15.00 -7.72
N SER A 46 0.18 15.46 -8.83
CA SER A 46 0.14 14.75 -10.12
C SER A 46 0.74 13.35 -10.05
N GLU A 47 1.78 13.19 -9.26
CA GLU A 47 2.52 11.95 -9.01
C GLU A 47 1.65 10.90 -8.33
N VAL A 48 0.83 11.30 -7.35
CA VAL A 48 -0.14 10.40 -6.70
C VAL A 48 -1.25 10.02 -7.68
N ARG A 49 -1.77 11.01 -8.43
CA ARG A 49 -2.85 10.79 -9.41
C ARG A 49 -2.43 9.95 -10.62
N ALA A 50 -1.12 9.79 -10.85
CA ALA A 50 -0.59 8.96 -11.93
C ALA A 50 -0.58 7.47 -11.57
N LEU A 51 -0.66 7.12 -10.29
CA LEU A 51 -0.67 5.73 -9.82
C LEU A 51 -1.99 5.03 -10.16
N ASP A 52 -1.90 3.72 -10.39
CA ASP A 52 -3.10 2.87 -10.44
C ASP A 52 -3.86 2.99 -9.11
N SER A 53 -5.20 2.99 -9.16
CA SER A 53 -6.00 3.23 -7.97
C SER A 53 -7.32 2.47 -7.94
N TYR A 54 -7.82 2.23 -6.72
CA TYR A 54 -9.12 1.65 -6.48
C TYR A 54 -9.90 2.45 -5.44
N LYS A 55 -11.17 2.77 -5.75
CA LYS A 55 -12.01 3.66 -4.96
C LYS A 55 -13.22 2.94 -4.36
N PHE A 56 -13.44 3.14 -3.06
CA PHE A 56 -14.66 2.80 -2.34
C PHE A 56 -15.57 4.02 -2.27
N ASP A 57 -16.60 4.05 -3.12
CA ASP A 57 -17.65 5.08 -3.16
C ASP A 57 -18.99 4.43 -3.59
N PRO A 58 -20.00 4.32 -2.70
CA PRO A 58 -19.98 4.74 -1.30
C PRO A 58 -19.10 3.82 -0.43
N VAL A 59 -18.67 4.34 0.72
CA VAL A 59 -17.95 3.57 1.74
C VAL A 59 -18.93 2.62 2.46
N PRO A 60 -18.70 1.30 2.45
CA PRO A 60 -19.56 0.35 3.16
C PRO A 60 -19.33 0.43 4.69
N GLU A 61 -20.34 0.06 5.47
CA GLU A 61 -20.17 -0.18 6.91
C GLU A 61 -19.63 -1.60 7.16
N GLY A 62 -18.79 -1.76 8.19
CA GLY A 62 -18.18 -3.05 8.55
C GLY A 62 -17.16 -3.55 7.53
N THR A 63 -16.92 -4.86 7.56
CA THR A 63 -15.88 -5.49 6.74
C THR A 63 -16.34 -5.74 5.30
N THR A 64 -15.56 -5.32 4.31
CA THR A 64 -15.80 -5.58 2.89
C THR A 64 -14.50 -5.74 2.12
N THR A 65 -14.43 -6.71 1.22
CA THR A 65 -13.30 -6.92 0.30
C THR A 65 -13.70 -6.62 -1.14
N ARG A 66 -12.93 -5.78 -1.85
CA ARG A 66 -13.08 -5.51 -3.28
C ARG A 66 -11.70 -5.31 -3.91
N SER A 67 -11.51 -5.84 -5.12
CA SER A 67 -10.23 -5.73 -5.85
C SER A 67 -8.99 -6.17 -5.06
N GLY A 68 -9.15 -7.12 -4.13
CA GLY A 68 -8.05 -7.60 -3.29
C GLY A 68 -7.69 -6.69 -2.10
N ILE A 69 -8.46 -5.62 -1.89
CA ILE A 69 -8.37 -4.74 -0.72
C ILE A 69 -9.54 -5.07 0.20
N THR A 70 -9.25 -5.36 1.47
CA THR A 70 -10.23 -5.47 2.54
C THR A 70 -10.21 -4.18 3.36
N ILE A 71 -11.39 -3.63 3.64
CA ILE A 71 -11.56 -2.56 4.63
C ILE A 71 -12.50 -3.03 5.73
N ASP A 72 -12.29 -2.57 6.96
CA ASP A 72 -13.20 -2.76 8.08
C ASP A 72 -13.53 -1.40 8.71
N VAL A 73 -14.73 -0.90 8.44
CA VAL A 73 -15.18 0.43 8.87
C VAL A 73 -15.96 0.32 10.17
N TYR A 74 -15.53 1.06 11.19
CA TYR A 74 -16.12 1.04 12.52
C TYR A 74 -16.26 2.44 13.12
N ASN A 75 -17.17 2.58 14.10
CA ASN A 75 -17.41 3.85 14.79
C ASN A 75 -16.59 3.93 16.09
N THR A 76 -15.94 5.07 16.31
CA THR A 76 -15.32 5.44 17.59
C THR A 76 -16.08 6.59 18.24
N ASN A 77 -15.62 7.03 19.42
CA ASN A 77 -16.18 8.22 20.07
C ASN A 77 -15.87 9.53 19.31
N ARG A 78 -14.93 9.51 18.35
CA ARG A 78 -14.53 10.68 17.57
C ARG A 78 -15.09 10.68 16.15
N GLY A 79 -15.74 9.60 15.70
CA GLY A 79 -16.23 9.45 14.33
C GLY A 79 -15.91 8.08 13.74
N GLN A 80 -16.00 7.97 12.42
CA GLN A 80 -15.68 6.72 11.72
C GLN A 80 -14.16 6.59 11.54
N GLU A 81 -13.67 5.39 11.82
CA GLU A 81 -12.34 4.93 11.48
C GLU A 81 -12.45 3.68 10.61
N PHE A 82 -11.37 3.31 9.94
CA PHE A 82 -11.28 2.03 9.28
C PHE A 82 -9.87 1.45 9.29
N ASP A 83 -9.83 0.12 9.28
CA ASP A 83 -8.63 -0.67 9.04
C ASP A 83 -8.65 -1.20 7.61
N TRP A 84 -7.48 -1.50 7.06
CA TRP A 84 -7.37 -2.09 5.75
C TRP A 84 -6.23 -3.11 5.64
N ASP A 85 -6.41 -4.07 4.75
CA ASP A 85 -5.36 -4.96 4.23
C ASP A 85 -5.50 -5.12 2.72
N SER A 86 -4.40 -5.42 2.03
CA SER A 86 -4.38 -5.53 0.58
C SER A 86 -3.39 -6.58 0.09
N ASN A 87 -3.83 -7.35 -0.92
CA ASN A 87 -2.97 -8.31 -1.63
C ASN A 87 -1.95 -7.62 -2.57
N ARG A 88 -2.16 -6.35 -2.89
CA ARG A 88 -1.25 -5.49 -3.65
C ARG A 88 -0.68 -4.42 -2.73
N THR A 89 0.58 -4.07 -2.93
CA THR A 89 1.24 -3.03 -2.15
C THR A 89 0.60 -1.66 -2.42
N ILE A 90 0.32 -0.89 -1.37
CA ILE A 90 -0.28 0.44 -1.41
C ILE A 90 0.77 1.50 -1.06
N ALA A 91 0.88 2.53 -1.89
CA ALA A 91 1.73 3.70 -1.64
C ALA A 91 0.98 4.81 -0.91
N TYR A 92 -0.29 5.04 -1.25
CA TYR A 92 -1.09 6.08 -0.60
C TYR A 92 -2.53 5.63 -0.34
N VAL A 93 -3.12 6.17 0.72
CA VAL A 93 -4.55 6.07 1.00
C VAL A 93 -5.12 7.46 1.18
N PHE A 94 -6.05 7.87 0.30
CA PHE A 94 -6.76 9.13 0.43
C PHE A 94 -8.13 8.90 1.08
N VAL A 95 -8.35 9.53 2.24
CA VAL A 95 -9.56 9.40 3.05
C VAL A 95 -10.32 10.72 3.02
N LYS A 96 -11.33 10.78 2.15
CA LYS A 96 -12.12 12.00 1.94
C LYS A 96 -13.22 12.14 3.00
N GLY A 97 -13.35 13.34 3.56
CA GLY A 97 -14.51 13.75 4.35
C GLY A 97 -14.60 15.27 4.49
N GLY A 98 -15.81 15.83 4.52
CA GLY A 98 -15.99 17.29 4.62
C GLY A 98 -15.43 18.05 3.40
N PRO A 99 -14.69 19.17 3.59
CA PRO A 99 -14.15 19.96 2.48
C PRO A 99 -12.92 19.34 1.77
N GLY A 100 -12.16 18.48 2.46
CA GLY A 100 -10.93 17.89 1.94
C GLY A 100 -10.75 16.41 2.33
N GLY A 101 -9.52 15.94 2.42
CA GLY A 101 -9.23 14.58 2.87
C GLY A 101 -7.84 14.43 3.48
N ASN A 102 -7.63 13.34 4.19
CA ASN A 102 -6.32 12.95 4.72
C ASN A 102 -5.62 12.05 3.69
N LEU A 103 -4.41 12.40 3.28
CA LEU A 103 -3.55 11.57 2.45
C LEU A 103 -2.51 10.88 3.34
N TYR A 104 -2.66 9.57 3.50
CA TYR A 104 -1.73 8.73 4.25
C TYR A 104 -0.66 8.21 3.30
N ASP A 105 0.60 8.53 3.59
CA ASP A 105 1.76 8.06 2.84
C ASP A 105 2.33 6.78 3.48
N TYR A 106 2.39 5.72 2.66
CA TYR A 106 2.94 4.41 2.99
C TYR A 106 4.18 4.06 2.16
N THR A 107 4.74 5.00 1.38
CA THR A 107 5.90 4.75 0.53
C THR A 107 7.10 4.21 1.33
N PRO A 108 7.85 3.22 0.79
CA PRO A 108 7.75 2.65 -0.56
C PRO A 108 6.56 1.70 -0.77
N GLY A 109 5.86 1.32 0.30
CA GLY A 109 4.59 0.62 0.21
C GLY A 109 4.24 -0.19 1.45
N ALA A 110 2.94 -0.44 1.65
CA ALA A 110 2.43 -1.27 2.73
C ALA A 110 1.28 -2.18 2.26
N ASN A 111 1.02 -3.25 3.01
CA ASN A 111 -0.09 -4.18 2.76
C ASN A 111 -1.21 -4.08 3.80
N SER A 112 -1.09 -3.20 4.79
CA SER A 112 -2.12 -2.99 5.80
C SER A 112 -1.96 -1.65 6.50
N GLY A 113 -3.05 -1.14 7.07
CA GLY A 113 -3.06 0.02 7.96
C GLY A 113 -4.26 -0.01 8.89
N ASN A 114 -4.20 0.75 9.98
CA ASN A 114 -5.23 0.73 11.02
C ASN A 114 -5.59 2.14 11.49
N GLY A 115 -6.85 2.34 11.89
CA GLY A 115 -7.33 3.58 12.50
C GLY A 115 -7.32 4.78 11.56
N LEU A 116 -7.46 4.57 10.25
CA LEU A 116 -7.52 5.68 9.29
C LEU A 116 -8.86 6.38 9.40
N HIS A 117 -8.85 7.71 9.28
CA HIS A 117 -10.05 8.54 9.43
C HIS A 117 -10.00 9.75 8.51
N ALA A 118 -11.18 10.34 8.28
CA ALA A 118 -11.28 11.62 7.57
C ALA A 118 -10.72 12.79 8.42
N PRO A 119 -10.51 13.97 7.82
CA PRO A 119 -10.00 15.14 8.53
C PRO A 119 -10.84 15.54 9.76
N LEU A 120 -10.18 16.24 10.69
CA LEU A 120 -10.84 16.85 11.84
C LEU A 120 -11.82 17.94 11.38
N ALA A 121 -13.06 17.85 11.83
CA ALA A 121 -14.03 18.91 11.71
C ALA A 121 -13.82 19.97 12.80
N PRO A 122 -14.33 21.21 12.61
CA PRO A 122 -14.28 22.24 13.65
C PRO A 122 -14.93 21.85 14.99
N SER A 123 -15.76 20.80 15.01
CA SER A 123 -16.34 20.24 16.23
C SER A 123 -15.31 19.53 17.13
N GLY A 124 -14.15 19.13 16.60
CA GLY A 124 -13.17 18.28 17.29
C GLY A 124 -13.30 16.79 17.01
N ASP A 125 -14.31 16.40 16.22
CA ASP A 125 -14.56 15.04 15.73
C ASP A 125 -14.16 14.91 14.26
N TRP A 126 -13.96 13.69 13.79
CA TRP A 126 -13.71 13.41 12.37
C TRP A 126 -14.96 13.70 11.54
N TYR A 127 -14.77 14.21 10.32
CA TYR A 127 -15.84 14.18 9.33
C TYR A 127 -16.27 12.73 9.05
N GLY A 128 -17.51 12.54 8.57
CA GLY A 128 -17.93 11.26 8.03
C GLY A 128 -17.15 10.91 6.76
N LEU A 129 -16.93 9.60 6.54
CA LEU A 129 -16.23 9.11 5.35
C LEU A 129 -17.09 9.32 4.11
N SER A 130 -16.57 10.06 3.12
CA SER A 130 -17.24 10.26 1.82
C SER A 130 -16.80 9.23 0.79
N HIS A 131 -15.49 9.03 0.66
CA HIS A 131 -14.90 7.93 -0.11
C HIS A 131 -13.49 7.64 0.39
N ILE A 132 -12.99 6.45 0.06
CA ILE A 132 -11.61 6.03 0.32
C ILE A 132 -11.01 5.61 -1.02
N THR A 133 -9.84 6.15 -1.36
CA THR A 133 -9.11 5.77 -2.58
C THR A 133 -7.74 5.24 -2.20
N PHE A 134 -7.44 4.03 -2.67
CA PHE A 134 -6.16 3.38 -2.52
C PHE A 134 -5.35 3.57 -3.79
N TYR A 135 -4.11 4.05 -3.66
CA TYR A 135 -3.16 4.17 -4.75
C TYR A 135 -2.09 3.10 -4.59
N PHE A 136 -1.98 2.22 -5.57
CA PHE A 136 -1.04 1.11 -5.53
C PHE A 136 0.39 1.65 -5.64
N ALA A 137 1.31 1.06 -4.88
CA ALA A 137 2.72 1.29 -5.11
C ALA A 137 3.07 0.72 -6.48
N ASP A 138 3.86 1.46 -7.26
CA ASP A 138 4.49 0.88 -8.43
C ASP A 138 5.34 -0.29 -7.93
N GLU A 139 5.06 -1.50 -8.42
CA GLU A 139 6.04 -2.55 -8.30
C GLU A 139 7.25 -2.05 -9.07
N GLU A 140 8.32 -1.63 -8.35
CA GLU A 140 9.61 -1.46 -9.00
C GLU A 140 9.87 -2.79 -9.71
N LEU A 141 9.75 -2.78 -11.04
CA LEU A 141 10.28 -3.83 -11.87
C LEU A 141 11.77 -3.79 -11.60
N THR A 142 12.23 -4.57 -10.63
CA THR A 142 13.65 -4.72 -10.26
C THR A 142 14.44 -5.46 -11.35
N GLY A 143 13.93 -5.46 -12.59
CA GLY A 143 14.57 -6.01 -13.76
C GLY A 143 15.29 -4.92 -14.56
N GLU A 144 16.44 -5.27 -15.12
CA GLU A 144 17.10 -4.45 -16.13
C GLU A 144 16.28 -4.45 -17.42
N LEU A 145 15.83 -3.27 -17.85
CA LEU A 145 15.22 -3.10 -19.17
C LEU A 145 16.32 -2.90 -20.21
N LEU A 146 16.71 -3.98 -20.89
CA LEU A 146 17.73 -3.92 -21.95
C LEU A 146 17.06 -3.71 -23.31
N ILE A 147 16.92 -2.44 -23.73
CA ILE A 147 16.41 -2.08 -25.06
C ILE A 147 17.56 -2.19 -26.06
N THR A 148 17.56 -3.24 -26.88
CA THR A 148 18.45 -3.32 -28.05
C THR A 148 17.66 -2.96 -29.31
N LYS A 149 18.03 -1.84 -29.93
CA LYS A 149 17.56 -1.51 -31.28
C LYS A 149 18.56 -2.09 -32.28
N GLN A 150 18.17 -3.15 -32.99
CA GLN A 150 18.93 -3.66 -34.13
C GLN A 150 18.37 -3.06 -35.42
N PHE A 151 19.27 -2.68 -36.31
CA PHE A 151 18.95 -2.34 -37.69
C PHE A 151 19.58 -3.41 -38.58
N ASP A 152 18.79 -4.02 -39.45
CA ASP A 152 19.34 -4.87 -40.49
C ASP A 152 19.88 -3.96 -41.60
N LEU A 153 21.17 -4.11 -41.93
CA LEU A 153 21.84 -3.31 -42.97
C LEU A 153 21.25 -3.53 -44.37
N ASN A 154 20.39 -4.54 -44.54
CA ASN A 154 19.70 -4.82 -45.80
C ASN A 154 18.42 -3.98 -45.98
N ASP A 155 17.94 -3.30 -44.93
CA ASP A 155 16.77 -2.42 -44.97
C ASP A 155 17.14 -0.93 -45.18
N VAL A 156 18.43 -0.66 -45.41
CA VAL A 156 18.92 0.70 -45.68
C VAL A 156 19.00 0.92 -47.19
N GLU A 157 17.99 1.59 -47.77
CA GLU A 157 18.15 2.26 -49.06
C GLU A 157 18.64 3.70 -48.83
N GLY A 158 19.94 3.94 -49.04
CA GLY A 158 20.54 5.28 -48.97
C GLY A 158 21.92 5.32 -48.35
N ASP A 159 22.66 6.41 -48.60
CA ASP A 159 24.00 6.63 -48.05
C ASP A 159 23.91 6.83 -46.52
N VAL A 160 24.62 6.00 -45.76
CA VAL A 160 24.60 6.06 -44.29
C VAL A 160 25.64 7.06 -43.83
N ASP A 161 25.17 8.26 -43.46
CA ASP A 161 26.04 9.28 -42.89
C ASP A 161 26.27 8.94 -41.41
N PHE A 162 27.39 8.28 -41.13
CA PHE A 162 27.81 8.02 -39.75
C PHE A 162 28.31 9.34 -39.14
N PRO A 163 27.79 9.76 -37.97
CA PRO A 163 28.34 10.93 -37.30
C PRO A 163 29.82 10.67 -36.99
N ALA A 164 30.69 11.58 -37.41
CA ALA A 164 32.09 11.55 -37.03
C ALA A 164 32.20 11.45 -35.50
N SER A 165 33.00 10.50 -35.05
CA SER A 165 33.27 10.14 -33.65
C SER A 165 33.30 11.34 -32.70
N ILE A 166 32.58 11.23 -31.58
CA ILE A 166 32.71 12.09 -30.38
C ILE A 166 34.08 11.85 -29.74
#